data_AF-A0A939DKR1-F1
#
_entry.id   AF-A0A939DKR1-F1
#
_cell.length_a   1.000
_cell.length_b   1.000
_cell.length_c   1.000
_cell.angle_alpha   90.00
_cell.angle_beta   90.00
_cell.angle_gamma   90.00
#
_symmetry.space_group_name_H-M   'P 1'
#
loop_
_entity.id
_entity.type
_entity.pdbx_description
1 polymer ?
#
loop_
_entity_poly.entity_id
_entity_poly.type
_entity_poly.pdbx_seq_one_letter_code
_entity_poly.pdbx_strand_id
1 'polypeptide(L)'
;MADHPVMHRGVFLWALLLSDAGTAASSSYSRQSIDNPLDYWSQSYIPLIPSIHPPTTHDHGDLIQVWLKLPPGGKIDVQWLEDQQRHTLVYPEGTRADRVEYFFVGNTVPNLVDYALFGTGQLEEQNWTVADVRGTTLVEGRQWFHVYRPAGSEPHAKLIGWRWPRDNEAAKQKATQALIDHASTTKSALAAKPLDKSGLQALRRLNDCAACHQQNQPRIRLGNEERSVDRATDTMGFVVPNAVLRDECIIADHRTEDLNLEDEFVDVYCADGGEATLRQDKGREWFTCRDGSAPRGRRDVAAGLKSGHPYTQSVCDSRQALWSNMTHRAR
;
A
#
# COMPACT_ATOMS: atom_id res chain seq x y z
N MET A 1 58.08 65.93 -18.72
CA MET A 1 56.61 65.86 -18.65
C MET A 1 56.22 64.42 -18.86
N ALA A 2 55.54 63.86 -17.84
CA ALA A 2 54.83 62.59 -17.77
C ALA A 2 55.64 61.29 -17.99
N ASP A 3 56.19 60.78 -16.89
CA ASP A 3 56.55 59.39 -16.65
C ASP A 3 55.30 58.49 -16.61
N HIS A 4 55.36 57.33 -17.27
CA HIS A 4 54.39 56.25 -17.15
C HIS A 4 54.91 55.15 -16.20
N PRO A 5 54.13 54.73 -15.19
CA PRO A 5 54.55 53.65 -14.29
C PRO A 5 54.21 52.27 -14.86
N VAL A 6 55.17 51.36 -14.67
CA VAL A 6 55.11 49.93 -14.93
C VAL A 6 54.21 49.26 -13.89
N MET A 7 53.12 48.59 -14.32
CA MET A 7 52.32 47.74 -13.44
C MET A 7 52.96 46.36 -13.27
N HIS A 8 53.32 46.03 -12.03
CA HIS A 8 53.73 44.70 -11.61
C HIS A 8 52.53 43.72 -11.60
N ARG A 9 52.72 42.55 -12.23
CA ARG A 9 51.80 41.41 -12.14
C ARG A 9 51.94 40.75 -10.75
N GLY A 10 50.96 40.96 -9.89
CA GLY A 10 50.81 40.22 -8.63
C GLY A 10 50.32 38.80 -8.89
N VAL A 11 51.09 37.82 -8.44
CA VAL A 11 50.71 36.40 -8.38
C VAL A 11 49.78 36.21 -7.19
N PHE A 12 48.49 35.98 -7.44
CA PHE A 12 47.53 35.58 -6.41
C PHE A 12 47.65 34.06 -6.19
N LEU A 13 48.27 33.65 -5.07
CA LEU A 13 48.14 32.30 -4.54
C LEU A 13 46.71 32.13 -3.99
N TRP A 14 45.89 31.34 -4.69
CA TRP A 14 44.68 30.77 -4.10
C TRP A 14 45.09 29.63 -3.18
N ALA A 15 45.04 29.88 -1.87
CA ALA A 15 45.05 28.81 -0.88
C ALA A 15 43.71 28.07 -0.97
N LEU A 16 43.75 26.86 -1.55
CA LEU A 16 42.68 25.86 -1.46
C LEU A 16 42.56 25.43 0.00
N LEU A 17 41.65 26.08 0.73
CA LEU A 17 41.07 25.52 1.94
C LEU A 17 40.23 24.30 1.51
N LEU A 18 40.85 23.13 1.60
CA LEU A 18 40.16 21.85 1.69
C LEU A 18 39.37 21.86 3.00
N SER A 19 38.21 22.51 2.98
CA SER A 19 37.18 22.29 3.97
C SER A 19 36.81 20.82 3.85
N ASP A 20 37.21 20.01 4.83
CA ASP A 20 36.62 18.71 5.08
C ASP A 20 35.11 18.91 5.11
N ALA A 21 34.46 18.59 3.99
CA ALA A 21 33.04 18.38 3.92
C ALA A 21 32.76 17.13 4.74
N GLY A 22 32.69 17.34 6.07
CA GLY A 22 32.24 16.34 7.02
C GLY A 22 30.96 15.75 6.49
N THR A 23 31.04 14.47 6.14
CA THR A 23 29.99 13.65 5.57
C THR A 23 28.82 13.64 6.54
N ALA A 24 27.92 14.62 6.43
CA ALA A 24 26.64 14.63 7.13
C ALA A 24 25.70 13.60 6.48
N ALA A 25 26.11 12.33 6.51
CA ALA A 25 25.30 11.17 6.17
C ALA A 25 24.34 10.85 7.32
N SER A 26 23.55 11.85 7.74
CA SER A 26 22.36 11.62 8.56
C SER A 26 21.17 11.32 7.63
N SER A 27 21.35 10.29 6.80
CA SER A 27 20.45 9.80 5.77
C SER A 27 19.73 8.52 6.26
N SER A 28 19.20 8.58 7.48
CA SER A 28 19.08 7.41 8.35
C SER A 28 17.84 6.56 8.04
N TYR A 29 18.10 5.29 7.76
CA TYR A 29 17.18 4.20 8.10
C TYR A 29 16.98 4.17 9.63
N SER A 30 15.78 3.82 10.10
CA SER A 30 15.47 3.74 11.54
C SER A 30 14.63 2.52 11.89
N ARG A 31 14.85 1.99 13.10
CA ARG A 31 14.02 0.93 13.69
C ARG A 31 12.82 1.56 14.39
N GLN A 32 11.67 0.90 14.31
CA GLN A 32 10.40 1.33 14.91
C GLN A 32 9.70 0.16 15.59
N SER A 33 8.73 0.45 16.45
CA SER A 33 7.86 -0.56 17.07
C SER A 33 6.42 -0.09 17.20
N ILE A 34 5.49 -1.04 17.28
CA ILE A 34 4.09 -0.85 17.64
C ILE A 34 3.80 -1.82 18.79
N ASP A 35 3.55 -1.30 19.98
CA ASP A 35 3.47 -2.13 21.19
C ASP A 35 2.14 -2.90 21.29
N ASN A 36 1.03 -2.27 20.90
CA ASN A 36 -0.29 -2.89 20.84
C ASN A 36 -0.82 -2.85 19.40
N PRO A 37 -0.64 -3.91 18.61
CA PRO A 37 -1.12 -3.93 17.22
C PRO A 37 -2.65 -4.01 17.09
N LEU A 38 -3.39 -4.53 18.07
CA LEU A 38 -4.84 -4.71 17.97
C LEU A 38 -5.54 -3.37 17.70
N ASP A 39 -5.33 -2.40 18.58
CA ASP A 39 -6.07 -1.14 18.51
C ASP A 39 -5.36 -0.04 17.71
N TYR A 40 -4.15 -0.31 17.21
CA TYR A 40 -3.28 0.74 16.65
C TYR A 40 -3.92 1.50 15.49
N TRP A 41 -4.56 0.78 14.57
CA TRP A 41 -5.18 1.38 13.39
C TRP A 41 -6.59 1.89 13.68
N SER A 42 -7.43 1.09 14.34
CA SER A 42 -8.83 1.43 14.61
C SER A 42 -8.99 2.73 15.41
N GLN A 43 -8.00 3.12 16.22
CA GLN A 43 -8.05 4.37 17.01
C GLN A 43 -7.81 5.66 16.22
N SER A 44 -7.08 5.62 15.09
CA SER A 44 -6.64 6.87 14.44
C SER A 44 -6.50 6.83 12.92
N TYR A 45 -6.95 5.74 12.30
CA TYR A 45 -6.92 5.56 10.85
C TYR A 45 -8.33 5.40 10.31
N ILE A 46 -8.49 5.82 9.06
CA ILE A 46 -9.66 5.56 8.24
C ILE A 46 -9.46 4.19 7.58
N PRO A 47 -10.36 3.22 7.77
CA PRO A 47 -10.33 1.99 7.00
C PRO A 47 -10.65 2.30 5.52
N LEU A 48 -9.90 1.71 4.61
CA LEU A 48 -10.10 1.88 3.17
C LEU A 48 -10.58 0.58 2.55
N ILE A 49 -11.89 0.52 2.31
CA ILE A 49 -12.56 -0.64 1.73
C ILE A 49 -12.82 -0.39 0.23
N PRO A 50 -12.08 -1.03 -0.69
CA PRO A 50 -12.33 -0.89 -2.12
C PRO A 50 -13.63 -1.57 -2.54
N SER A 51 -14.16 -1.26 -3.72
CA SER A 51 -15.40 -1.90 -4.21
C SER A 51 -15.27 -3.40 -4.48
N ILE A 52 -14.06 -3.87 -4.77
CA ILE A 52 -13.76 -5.26 -5.12
C ILE A 52 -12.91 -5.85 -3.99
N HIS A 53 -13.27 -7.06 -3.55
CA HIS A 53 -12.57 -7.74 -2.47
C HIS A 53 -11.09 -7.94 -2.81
N PRO A 54 -10.17 -7.63 -1.89
CA PRO A 54 -8.81 -8.12 -1.98
C PRO A 54 -8.80 -9.66 -2.00
N PRO A 55 -7.89 -10.30 -2.76
CA PRO A 55 -7.85 -11.75 -2.85
C PRO A 55 -7.30 -12.37 -1.54
N THR A 56 -7.65 -13.64 -1.26
CA THR A 56 -7.36 -14.35 0.01
C THR A 56 -6.81 -15.77 -0.23
N THR A 57 -6.34 -16.44 0.83
CA THR A 57 -5.92 -17.85 0.81
C THR A 57 -7.10 -18.82 0.76
N HIS A 58 -6.87 -20.06 0.31
CA HIS A 58 -7.88 -21.12 0.18
C HIS A 58 -8.65 -21.43 1.46
N ASP A 59 -7.98 -21.33 2.60
CA ASP A 59 -8.57 -21.59 3.91
C ASP A 59 -9.22 -20.35 4.52
N HIS A 60 -9.29 -19.24 3.77
CA HIS A 60 -9.87 -17.99 4.24
C HIS A 60 -9.19 -17.44 5.52
N GLY A 61 -7.97 -17.93 5.79
CA GLY A 61 -7.22 -17.67 7.00
C GLY A 61 -6.45 -16.35 6.97
N ASP A 62 -6.47 -15.60 5.88
CA ASP A 62 -5.80 -14.31 5.73
C ASP A 62 -6.75 -13.18 5.34
N LEU A 63 -6.40 -11.97 5.75
CA LEU A 63 -7.17 -10.76 5.46
C LEU A 63 -6.22 -9.62 5.14
N ILE A 64 -6.54 -8.85 4.11
CA ILE A 64 -5.79 -7.63 3.78
C ILE A 64 -6.70 -6.43 3.99
N GLN A 65 -6.24 -5.48 4.80
CA GLN A 65 -6.91 -4.21 4.96
C GLN A 65 -5.92 -3.07 4.80
N VAL A 66 -6.38 -1.98 4.20
CA VAL A 66 -5.58 -0.76 4.07
C VAL A 66 -6.17 0.32 4.95
N TRP A 67 -5.28 1.02 5.65
CA TRP A 67 -5.61 2.06 6.60
C TRP A 67 -4.97 3.37 6.18
N LEU A 68 -5.68 4.48 6.33
CA LEU A 68 -5.19 5.83 6.02
C LEU A 68 -5.29 6.75 7.24
N LYS A 69 -4.16 7.32 7.64
CA LYS A 69 -4.11 8.36 8.67
C LYS A 69 -3.74 9.69 8.04
N LEU A 70 -4.56 10.69 8.32
CA LEU A 70 -4.28 12.08 7.97
C LEU A 70 -3.75 12.82 9.21
N PRO A 71 -2.89 13.83 9.03
CA PRO A 71 -2.53 14.73 10.13
C PRO A 71 -3.77 15.50 10.62
N PRO A 72 -3.80 15.97 11.87
CA PRO A 72 -4.90 16.79 12.37
C PRO A 72 -5.21 17.98 11.45
N GLY A 73 -6.45 18.10 11.00
CA GLY A 73 -6.90 19.17 10.09
C GLY A 73 -6.45 19.03 8.63
N GLY A 74 -5.61 18.03 8.31
CA GLY A 74 -5.19 17.76 6.93
C GLY A 74 -6.37 17.34 6.06
N LYS A 75 -6.39 17.85 4.82
CA LYS A 75 -7.38 17.48 3.81
C LYS A 75 -6.70 16.96 2.55
N ILE A 76 -7.30 15.93 1.96
CA ILE A 76 -6.90 15.39 0.67
C ILE A 76 -7.39 16.36 -0.41
N ASP A 77 -6.49 16.77 -1.30
CA ASP A 77 -6.78 17.65 -2.40
C ASP A 77 -6.58 16.91 -3.74
N VAL A 78 -6.79 17.60 -4.85
CA VAL A 78 -6.49 17.12 -6.20
C VAL A 78 -5.57 18.10 -6.93
N GLN A 79 -4.78 17.58 -7.86
CA GLN A 79 -4.05 18.38 -8.84
C GLN A 79 -4.24 17.78 -10.23
N TRP A 80 -4.21 18.64 -11.26
CA TRP A 80 -4.21 18.23 -12.66
C TRP A 80 -2.79 17.90 -13.12
N LEU A 81 -2.62 16.74 -13.76
CA LEU A 81 -1.39 16.32 -14.40
C LEU A 81 -1.50 16.55 -15.91
N GLU A 82 -0.86 17.61 -16.41
CA GLU A 82 -0.96 18.01 -17.83
C GLU A 82 -0.41 16.95 -18.78
N ASP A 83 0.69 16.30 -18.42
CA ASP A 83 1.33 15.23 -19.20
C ASP A 83 0.45 13.97 -19.31
N GLN A 84 -0.51 13.80 -18.40
CA GLN A 84 -1.37 12.62 -18.32
C GLN A 84 -2.85 12.93 -18.49
N GLN A 85 -3.19 14.20 -18.72
CA GLN A 85 -4.55 14.72 -18.91
C GLN A 85 -5.53 14.16 -17.88
N ARG A 86 -5.17 14.21 -16.59
CA ARG A 86 -6.01 13.67 -15.49
C ARG A 86 -5.74 14.32 -14.14
N HIS A 87 -6.72 14.20 -13.25
CA HIS A 87 -6.52 14.53 -11.83
C HIS A 87 -5.81 13.39 -11.09
N THR A 88 -5.02 13.75 -10.08
CA THR A 88 -4.44 12.84 -9.08
C THR A 88 -4.66 13.42 -7.69
N LEU A 89 -4.75 12.54 -6.68
CA LEU A 89 -4.92 12.94 -5.28
C LEU A 89 -3.62 13.48 -4.71
N VAL A 90 -3.71 14.59 -3.99
CA VAL A 90 -2.62 15.21 -3.24
C VAL A 90 -2.92 15.05 -1.76
N TYR A 91 -1.99 14.45 -1.03
CA TYR A 91 -2.13 14.22 0.40
C TYR A 91 -1.33 15.24 1.19
N PRO A 92 -1.83 15.70 2.35
CA PRO A 92 -1.10 16.62 3.20
C PRO A 92 0.13 15.95 3.83
N GLU A 93 1.08 16.79 4.21
CA GLU A 93 2.30 16.41 4.92
C GLU A 93 1.97 15.67 6.24
N GLY A 94 2.64 14.55 6.51
CA GLY A 94 2.33 13.67 7.64
C GLY A 94 1.26 12.60 7.38
N THR A 95 0.65 12.54 6.18
CA THR A 95 -0.24 11.43 5.81
C THR A 95 0.50 10.10 5.80
N ARG A 96 -0.14 9.06 6.34
CA ARG A 96 0.37 7.69 6.41
C ARG A 96 -0.65 6.69 5.89
N ALA A 97 -0.20 5.70 5.13
CA ALA A 97 -1.02 4.57 4.72
C ALA A 97 -0.31 3.25 4.98
N ASP A 98 -1.06 2.31 5.54
CA ASP A 98 -0.59 0.99 5.93
C ASP A 98 -1.47 -0.07 5.27
N ARG A 99 -0.88 -0.94 4.45
CA ARG A 99 -1.46 -2.24 4.09
C ARG A 99 -1.09 -3.21 5.21
N VAL A 100 -2.10 -3.69 5.92
CA VAL A 100 -1.95 -4.65 6.99
C VAL A 100 -2.49 -5.99 6.50
N GLU A 101 -1.64 -7.01 6.60
CA GLU A 101 -2.03 -8.40 6.40
C GLU A 101 -2.27 -9.00 7.77
N TYR A 102 -3.43 -9.60 7.95
CA TYR A 102 -3.85 -10.30 9.15
C TYR A 102 -3.99 -11.77 8.85
N PHE A 103 -3.89 -12.56 9.90
CA PHE A 103 -4.19 -13.97 9.86
C PHE A 103 -5.11 -14.37 11.00
N PHE A 104 -6.00 -15.29 10.70
CA PHE A 104 -6.94 -15.84 11.65
C PHE A 104 -6.20 -16.73 12.66
N VAL A 105 -6.47 -16.50 13.94
CA VAL A 105 -5.91 -17.25 15.09
C VAL A 105 -7.02 -17.76 16.02
N GLY A 106 -8.29 -17.55 15.66
CA GLY A 106 -9.43 -18.10 16.39
C GLY A 106 -9.64 -19.60 16.13
N ASN A 107 -10.63 -20.18 16.80
CA ASN A 107 -10.92 -21.62 16.70
C ASN A 107 -11.77 -22.01 15.49
N THR A 108 -12.51 -21.07 14.91
CA THR A 108 -13.46 -21.32 13.82
C THR A 108 -13.30 -20.25 12.76
N VAL A 109 -12.81 -20.63 11.57
CA VAL A 109 -12.67 -19.69 10.44
C VAL A 109 -14.07 -19.14 10.09
N PRO A 110 -14.28 -17.82 10.11
CA PRO A 110 -15.59 -17.25 9.81
C PRO A 110 -15.90 -17.28 8.30
N ASN A 111 -17.18 -17.30 7.94
CA ASN A 111 -17.63 -17.32 6.53
C ASN A 111 -17.30 -16.01 5.80
N LEU A 112 -16.40 -16.03 4.80
CA LEU A 112 -15.83 -14.81 4.20
C LEU A 112 -16.78 -13.97 3.36
N VAL A 113 -17.85 -14.55 2.80
CA VAL A 113 -18.75 -13.82 1.89
C VAL A 113 -19.47 -12.67 2.60
N ASP A 114 -19.75 -12.83 3.90
CA ASP A 114 -20.41 -11.82 4.73
C ASP A 114 -19.44 -10.80 5.34
N TYR A 115 -18.13 -10.85 5.04
CA TYR A 115 -17.16 -10.02 5.73
C TYR A 115 -17.31 -8.55 5.39
N ALA A 116 -17.51 -7.76 6.43
CA ALA A 116 -17.02 -6.41 6.50
C ALA A 116 -15.60 -6.44 7.12
N LEU A 117 -14.64 -5.66 6.59
CA LEU A 117 -13.28 -5.58 7.18
C LEU A 117 -13.32 -4.93 8.59
N PHE A 118 -12.20 -4.88 9.32
CA PHE A 118 -12.15 -4.27 10.67
C PHE A 118 -12.65 -2.82 10.68
N GLY A 119 -13.22 -2.39 11.81
CA GLY A 119 -13.85 -1.07 11.98
C GLY A 119 -15.35 -1.03 11.66
N THR A 120 -15.93 -2.17 11.30
CA THR A 120 -17.36 -2.34 10.96
C THR A 120 -18.16 -2.96 12.10
N GLY A 121 -17.49 -3.36 13.18
CA GLY A 121 -18.07 -4.02 14.36
C GLY A 121 -18.38 -5.51 14.15
N GLN A 122 -18.09 -6.07 12.98
CA GLN A 122 -18.43 -7.47 12.64
C GLN A 122 -17.29 -8.46 12.87
N LEU A 123 -16.04 -7.99 12.92
CA LEU A 123 -14.90 -8.85 13.21
C LEU A 123 -14.46 -8.73 14.66
N GLU A 124 -14.34 -9.88 15.29
CA GLU A 124 -13.68 -10.04 16.57
C GLU A 124 -12.17 -9.89 16.38
N GLU A 125 -11.65 -8.66 16.51
CA GLU A 125 -10.22 -8.32 16.35
C GLU A 125 -9.29 -9.26 17.13
N GLN A 126 -9.73 -9.77 18.30
CA GLN A 126 -8.98 -10.74 19.09
C GLN A 126 -8.68 -12.07 18.36
N ASN A 127 -9.47 -12.43 17.35
CA ASN A 127 -9.29 -13.65 16.57
C ASN A 127 -8.36 -13.45 15.37
N TRP A 128 -7.76 -12.28 15.21
CA TRP A 128 -6.94 -11.93 14.06
C TRP A 128 -5.64 -11.27 14.47
N THR A 129 -4.52 -11.83 14.03
CA THR A 129 -3.21 -11.27 14.36
C THR A 129 -2.52 -10.69 13.15
N VAL A 130 -1.77 -9.61 13.35
CA VAL A 130 -1.02 -8.96 12.29
C VAL A 130 0.15 -9.84 11.85
N ALA A 131 0.23 -10.08 10.55
CA ALA A 131 1.28 -10.84 9.89
C ALA A 131 2.45 -9.98 9.42
N ASP A 132 2.08 -8.88 8.76
CA ASP A 132 2.95 -8.04 7.96
C ASP A 132 2.24 -6.69 7.80
N VAL A 133 3.00 -5.62 7.97
CA VAL A 133 2.53 -4.27 7.66
C VAL A 133 3.50 -3.68 6.67
N ARG A 134 3.00 -3.14 5.57
CA ARG A 134 3.78 -2.36 4.62
C ARG A 134 3.12 -1.03 4.43
N GLY A 135 3.86 0.05 4.54
CA GLY A 135 3.27 1.36 4.41
C GLY A 135 4.22 2.45 3.98
N THR A 136 3.62 3.62 3.81
CA THR A 136 4.29 4.84 3.38
C THR A 136 3.84 5.99 4.27
N THR A 137 4.76 6.87 4.63
CA THR A 137 4.47 8.14 5.30
C THR A 137 5.06 9.29 4.50
N LEU A 138 4.31 10.38 4.34
CA LEU A 138 4.82 11.65 3.80
C LEU A 138 5.51 12.42 4.92
N VAL A 139 6.82 12.65 4.76
CA VAL A 139 7.64 13.47 5.64
C VAL A 139 8.50 14.43 4.84
N GLU A 140 8.31 15.73 5.07
CA GLU A 140 8.98 16.87 4.42
C GLU A 140 8.89 16.80 2.89
N GLY A 141 7.68 16.50 2.36
CA GLY A 141 7.45 16.34 0.92
C GLY A 141 8.08 15.08 0.31
N ARG A 142 8.65 14.19 1.14
CA ARG A 142 9.28 12.94 0.71
C ARG A 142 8.51 11.74 1.22
N GLN A 143 8.53 10.66 0.46
CA GLN A 143 7.98 9.38 0.91
C GLN A 143 9.01 8.62 1.73
N TRP A 144 8.55 8.11 2.85
CA TRP A 144 9.29 7.15 3.65
C TRP A 144 8.51 5.85 3.69
N PHE A 145 9.16 4.77 3.28
CA PHE A 145 8.59 3.44 3.39
C PHE A 145 8.88 2.85 4.74
N HIS A 146 7.98 1.98 5.21
CA HIS A 146 8.18 1.20 6.40
C HIS A 146 7.58 -0.19 6.27
N VAL A 147 8.18 -1.14 6.98
CA VAL A 147 7.66 -2.50 7.13
C VAL A 147 7.69 -2.90 8.59
N TYR A 148 6.63 -3.53 9.08
CA TYR A 148 6.57 -4.11 10.43
C TYR A 148 6.24 -5.61 10.37
N ARG A 149 6.79 -6.37 11.31
CA ARG A 149 6.54 -7.80 11.53
C ARG A 149 6.34 -8.08 13.03
N PRO A 150 5.62 -9.14 13.41
CA PRO A 150 5.58 -9.60 14.79
C PRO A 150 6.98 -9.83 15.37
N ALA A 151 7.16 -9.43 16.63
CA ALA A 151 8.38 -9.63 17.38
C ALA A 151 8.53 -11.05 17.95
N GLY A 152 7.46 -11.85 17.91
CA GLY A 152 7.41 -13.20 18.47
C GLY A 152 6.23 -14.01 17.92
N SER A 153 6.06 -15.22 18.46
CA SER A 153 5.04 -16.18 18.04
C SER A 153 3.70 -16.02 18.74
N GLU A 154 3.61 -15.19 19.78
CA GLU A 154 2.33 -15.00 20.45
C GLU A 154 1.37 -14.23 19.54
N PRO A 155 0.07 -14.61 19.50
CA PRO A 155 -0.95 -13.75 18.92
C PRO A 155 -0.84 -12.33 19.50
N HIS A 156 -0.91 -11.35 18.61
CA HIS A 156 -0.90 -9.92 18.92
C HIS A 156 0.42 -9.44 19.51
N ALA A 157 1.50 -10.19 19.32
CA ALA A 157 2.84 -9.75 19.69
C ALA A 157 3.14 -8.37 19.11
N LYS A 158 3.82 -7.53 19.89
CA LYS A 158 4.32 -6.23 19.44
C LYS A 158 4.98 -6.33 18.07
N LEU A 159 4.83 -5.31 17.26
CA LEU A 159 5.47 -5.25 15.96
C LEU A 159 6.81 -4.55 16.06
N ILE A 160 7.80 -5.06 15.34
CA ILE A 160 9.09 -4.42 15.11
C ILE A 160 9.17 -4.13 13.62
N GLY A 161 9.66 -2.95 13.29
CA GLY A 161 9.78 -2.54 11.91
C GLY A 161 10.95 -1.64 11.63
N TRP A 162 11.05 -1.30 10.36
CA TRP A 162 12.11 -0.49 9.81
C TRP A 162 11.57 0.49 8.81
N ARG A 163 12.10 1.70 8.83
CA ARG A 163 11.69 2.81 8.00
C ARG A 163 12.88 3.40 7.25
N TRP A 164 12.68 3.78 6.00
CA TRP A 164 13.72 4.37 5.15
C TRP A 164 13.14 5.36 4.12
N PRO A 165 13.92 6.35 3.67
CA PRO A 165 13.51 7.22 2.56
C PRO A 165 13.37 6.43 1.26
N ARG A 166 12.32 6.70 0.49
CA ARG A 166 12.05 6.05 -0.80
C ARG A 166 13.24 6.08 -1.76
N ASP A 167 13.89 7.23 -1.84
CA ASP A 167 14.95 7.58 -2.79
C ASP A 167 16.36 7.21 -2.29
N ASN A 168 16.45 6.42 -1.22
CA ASN A 168 17.72 5.98 -0.64
C ASN A 168 17.87 4.46 -0.69
N GLU A 169 18.48 3.98 -1.79
CA GLU A 169 18.72 2.56 -2.04
C GLU A 169 19.58 1.90 -0.95
N ALA A 170 20.60 2.59 -0.44
CA ALA A 170 21.45 2.06 0.62
C ALA A 170 20.66 1.88 1.94
N ALA A 171 19.77 2.81 2.28
CA ALA A 171 18.88 2.68 3.42
C ALA A 171 17.84 1.55 3.21
N LYS A 172 17.30 1.39 2.00
CA LYS A 172 16.43 0.26 1.62
C LYS A 172 17.14 -1.08 1.83
N GLN A 173 18.39 -1.22 1.38
CA GLN A 173 19.17 -2.45 1.53
C GLN A 173 19.42 -2.78 3.01
N LYS A 174 19.78 -1.78 3.83
CA LYS A 174 19.93 -1.96 5.28
C LYS A 174 18.63 -2.38 5.95
N ALA A 175 17.50 -1.76 5.59
CA ALA A 175 16.19 -2.12 6.09
C ALA A 175 15.79 -3.55 5.71
N THR A 176 16.02 -3.91 4.45
CA THR A 176 15.75 -5.24 3.92
C THR A 176 16.57 -6.30 4.65
N GLN A 177 17.86 -6.04 4.88
CA GLN A 177 18.72 -6.99 5.60
C GLN A 177 18.28 -7.15 7.06
N ALA A 178 17.99 -6.06 7.76
CA ALA A 178 17.51 -6.13 9.15
C ALA A 178 16.18 -6.90 9.27
N LEU A 179 15.27 -6.72 8.30
CA LEU A 179 14.01 -7.46 8.20
C LEU A 179 14.24 -8.96 7.97
N ILE A 180 15.22 -9.33 7.13
CA ILE A 180 15.60 -10.73 6.89
C ILE A 180 16.21 -11.35 8.13
N ASP A 181 17.14 -10.65 8.80
CA ASP A 181 17.80 -11.14 10.00
C ASP A 181 16.75 -11.45 11.09
N HIS A 182 15.80 -10.54 11.28
CA HIS A 182 14.63 -10.75 12.14
C HIS A 182 13.80 -11.96 11.70
N ALA A 183 13.36 -12.00 10.45
CA ALA A 183 12.50 -13.08 9.96
C ALA A 183 13.18 -14.47 9.94
N SER A 184 14.51 -14.52 9.92
CA SER A 184 15.29 -15.76 9.96
C SER A 184 15.41 -16.36 11.37
N THR A 185 15.11 -15.59 12.40
CA THR A 185 15.26 -16.00 13.81
C THR A 185 13.95 -15.98 14.59
N THR A 186 12.99 -15.15 14.17
CA THR A 186 11.69 -15.00 14.82
C THR A 186 10.65 -15.93 14.22
N LYS A 187 9.96 -16.68 15.09
CA LYS A 187 8.77 -17.46 14.74
C LYS A 187 7.55 -16.54 14.61
N SER A 188 6.60 -16.86 13.74
CA SER A 188 5.29 -16.19 13.70
C SER A 188 4.24 -17.01 14.45
N ALA A 189 3.09 -16.42 14.74
CA ALA A 189 1.96 -17.12 15.37
C ALA A 189 1.43 -18.32 14.55
N LEU A 190 1.76 -18.38 13.26
CA LEU A 190 1.25 -19.40 12.34
C LEU A 190 2.31 -20.41 11.92
N ALA A 191 3.59 -20.11 12.20
CA ALA A 191 4.69 -20.94 11.79
C ALA A 191 5.52 -21.33 13.01
N ALA A 192 5.59 -22.64 13.26
CA ALA A 192 6.42 -23.21 14.32
C ALA A 192 7.93 -22.92 14.14
N LYS A 193 8.33 -22.49 12.94
CA LYS A 193 9.70 -22.18 12.54
C LYS A 193 9.78 -20.78 11.92
N PRO A 194 10.95 -20.12 12.02
CA PRO A 194 11.24 -18.91 11.23
C PRO A 194 11.14 -19.17 9.72
N LEU A 195 11.15 -18.09 8.93
CA LEU A 195 11.08 -18.20 7.47
C LEU A 195 12.27 -19.00 6.92
N ASP A 196 11.99 -19.90 5.99
CA ASP A 196 13.01 -20.63 5.26
C ASP A 196 13.67 -19.78 4.16
N LYS A 197 14.60 -20.38 3.41
CA LYS A 197 15.31 -19.68 2.33
C LYS A 197 14.36 -19.09 1.27
N SER A 198 13.28 -19.80 0.93
CA SER A 198 12.31 -19.35 -0.07
C SER A 198 11.51 -18.16 0.45
N GLY A 199 11.04 -18.24 1.70
CA GLY A 199 10.34 -17.15 2.38
C GLY A 199 11.21 -15.89 2.50
N LEU A 200 12.49 -16.04 2.86
CA LEU A 200 13.42 -14.90 2.94
C LEU A 200 13.70 -14.29 1.56
N GLN A 201 13.75 -15.09 0.49
CA GLN A 201 13.89 -14.58 -0.87
C GLN A 201 12.62 -13.87 -1.36
N ALA A 202 11.44 -14.39 -1.01
CA ALA A 202 10.18 -13.68 -1.23
C ALA A 202 10.17 -12.34 -0.50
N LEU A 203 10.60 -12.30 0.77
CA LEU A 203 10.67 -11.09 1.58
C LEU A 203 11.58 -10.03 0.95
N ARG A 204 12.75 -10.43 0.42
CA ARG A 204 13.63 -9.53 -0.36
C ARG A 204 12.90 -8.88 -1.52
N ARG A 205 12.21 -9.69 -2.34
CA ARG A 205 11.50 -9.21 -3.54
C ARG A 205 10.37 -8.25 -3.17
N LEU A 206 9.60 -8.59 -2.13
CA LEU A 206 8.47 -7.77 -1.68
C LEU A 206 8.92 -6.43 -1.08
N ASN A 207 10.17 -6.30 -0.62
CA ASN A 207 10.67 -5.06 -0.01
C ASN A 207 11.08 -3.98 -1.02
N ASP A 208 10.96 -4.24 -2.33
CA ASP A 208 11.16 -3.24 -3.38
C ASP A 208 9.89 -2.41 -3.64
N CYS A 209 9.44 -1.68 -2.62
CA CYS A 209 8.17 -0.94 -2.65
C CYS A 209 8.16 0.15 -3.74
N ALA A 210 9.30 0.74 -4.08
CA ALA A 210 9.38 1.89 -4.98
C ALA A 210 8.82 1.61 -6.38
N ALA A 211 9.01 0.38 -6.89
CA ALA A 211 8.56 -0.02 -8.23
C ALA A 211 7.04 -0.05 -8.35
N CYS A 212 6.34 -0.53 -7.30
CA CYS A 212 4.88 -0.61 -7.28
C CYS A 212 4.22 0.70 -6.83
N HIS A 213 4.90 1.49 -6.00
CA HIS A 213 4.33 2.70 -5.39
C HIS A 213 4.76 3.99 -6.13
N GLN A 214 4.90 3.99 -7.46
CA GLN A 214 5.35 5.18 -8.21
C GLN A 214 4.34 6.33 -8.18
N GLN A 215 4.76 7.50 -7.70
CA GLN A 215 3.94 8.70 -7.77
C GLN A 215 3.74 9.11 -9.24
N ASN A 216 2.50 9.45 -9.61
CA ASN A 216 2.16 9.90 -10.96
C ASN A 216 2.57 8.88 -12.02
N GLN A 217 2.44 7.57 -11.73
CA GLN A 217 2.84 6.55 -12.68
C GLN A 217 2.08 6.75 -13.99
N PRO A 218 2.79 6.82 -15.14
CA PRO A 218 2.12 7.01 -16.42
C PRO A 218 1.14 5.87 -16.65
N ARG A 219 0.03 6.18 -17.35
CA ARG A 219 -0.87 5.16 -17.85
C ARG A 219 -0.07 4.19 -18.73
N ILE A 220 -0.03 2.91 -18.35
CA ILE A 220 0.54 1.86 -19.18
C ILE A 220 -0.47 1.54 -20.29
N ARG A 221 -0.06 1.68 -21.55
CA ARG A 221 -0.84 1.15 -22.67
C ARG A 221 -0.70 -0.37 -22.71
N LEU A 222 -1.81 -1.08 -22.57
CA LEU A 222 -1.91 -2.51 -22.87
C LEU A 222 -2.86 -2.65 -24.06
N GLY A 223 -2.32 -2.94 -25.24
CA GLY A 223 -3.09 -2.91 -26.49
C GLY A 223 -3.38 -1.49 -26.98
N ASN A 224 -4.63 -1.25 -27.44
CA ASN A 224 -5.04 0.04 -28.04
C ASN A 224 -5.59 1.06 -27.03
N GLU A 225 -5.52 0.77 -25.73
CA GLU A 225 -6.06 1.64 -24.67
C GLU A 225 -4.95 2.20 -23.79
N GLU A 226 -5.03 3.49 -23.45
CA GLU A 226 -4.28 4.07 -22.34
C GLU A 226 -4.88 3.63 -21.01
N ARG A 227 -4.21 2.71 -20.32
CA ARG A 227 -4.70 2.16 -19.05
C ARG A 227 -3.91 2.77 -17.91
N SER A 228 -4.56 3.24 -16.84
CA SER A 228 -3.89 3.11 -15.54
C SER A 228 -3.74 1.61 -15.30
N VAL A 229 -2.60 1.15 -14.78
CA VAL A 229 -2.59 -0.17 -14.16
C VAL A 229 -3.52 -0.02 -12.95
N ASP A 230 -4.81 -0.33 -13.16
CA ASP A 230 -5.87 -0.18 -12.17
C ASP A 230 -5.74 -1.21 -11.02
N ARG A 231 -4.56 -1.80 -10.85
CA ARG A 231 -4.04 -2.18 -9.52
C ARG A 231 -3.61 -0.92 -8.80
N ALA A 232 -4.48 0.10 -8.76
CA ALA A 232 -4.20 1.51 -8.49
C ALA A 232 -2.71 1.70 -8.15
N THR A 233 -1.86 2.10 -9.09
CA THR A 233 -0.45 2.38 -8.75
C THR A 233 -0.17 3.88 -8.75
N ASP A 234 -1.21 4.68 -8.96
CA ASP A 234 -1.09 6.12 -9.04
C ASP A 234 -1.62 6.85 -7.82
N THR A 235 -0.71 7.08 -6.90
CA THR A 235 -0.67 8.18 -5.92
C THR A 235 0.71 8.03 -5.26
N MET A 236 1.03 8.78 -4.22
CA MET A 236 2.31 8.70 -3.50
C MET A 236 2.57 7.36 -2.74
N GLY A 237 2.20 6.22 -3.30
CA GLY A 237 2.06 4.93 -2.64
C GLY A 237 0.71 4.71 -1.95
N PHE A 238 -0.26 5.60 -2.17
CA PHE A 238 -1.57 5.70 -1.48
C PHE A 238 -2.73 5.32 -2.38
N VAL A 239 -2.69 4.12 -2.90
CA VAL A 239 -3.42 3.84 -4.13
C VAL A 239 -4.86 3.40 -3.91
N VAL A 240 -5.09 2.78 -2.76
CA VAL A 240 -6.39 2.28 -2.35
C VAL A 240 -7.46 3.38 -2.27
N PRO A 241 -7.20 4.62 -1.82
CA PRO A 241 -8.15 5.72 -1.94
C PRO A 241 -8.78 5.87 -3.34
N ASN A 242 -8.01 5.75 -4.43
CA ASN A 242 -8.60 5.81 -5.77
C ASN A 242 -9.50 4.61 -6.07
N ALA A 243 -9.15 3.42 -5.57
CA ALA A 243 -10.00 2.22 -5.70
C ALA A 243 -11.27 2.32 -4.83
N VAL A 244 -11.20 2.94 -3.65
CA VAL A 244 -12.36 3.20 -2.78
C VAL A 244 -13.35 4.14 -3.47
N LEU A 245 -12.86 5.16 -4.17
CA LEU A 245 -13.69 6.18 -4.83
C LEU A 245 -14.33 5.74 -6.15
N ARG A 246 -14.06 4.49 -6.60
CA ARG A 246 -14.60 3.94 -7.84
C ARG A 246 -15.44 2.72 -7.54
N ASP A 247 -16.46 2.49 -8.36
CA ASP A 247 -17.28 1.27 -8.30
C ASP A 247 -16.57 0.06 -8.91
N GLU A 248 -15.49 0.29 -9.65
CA GLU A 248 -14.76 -0.74 -10.39
C GLU A 248 -13.24 -0.69 -10.16
N CYS A 249 -12.60 -1.86 -10.20
CA CYS A 249 -11.15 -1.98 -10.30
C CYS A 249 -10.73 -3.31 -10.92
N ILE A 250 -9.42 -3.48 -11.14
CA ILE A 250 -8.87 -4.76 -11.59
C ILE A 250 -9.02 -5.80 -10.48
N ILE A 251 -9.40 -7.01 -10.87
CA ILE A 251 -9.36 -8.18 -10.00
C ILE A 251 -7.93 -8.68 -9.93
N ALA A 252 -7.42 -8.80 -8.70
CA ALA A 252 -6.06 -9.23 -8.47
C ALA A 252 -5.99 -10.76 -8.38
N ASP A 253 -5.11 -11.38 -9.17
CA ASP A 253 -5.03 -12.84 -9.33
C ASP A 253 -3.86 -13.46 -8.54
N HIS A 254 -3.28 -12.78 -7.56
CA HIS A 254 -2.02 -13.22 -6.94
C HIS A 254 -2.20 -14.13 -5.71
N ARG A 255 -3.44 -14.44 -5.32
CA ARG A 255 -3.76 -15.45 -4.30
C ARG A 255 -4.60 -16.59 -4.89
N THR A 256 -4.89 -17.58 -4.07
CA THR A 256 -5.55 -18.81 -4.51
C THR A 256 -7.06 -18.65 -4.70
N GLU A 257 -7.69 -17.78 -3.90
CA GLU A 257 -9.13 -17.54 -3.94
C GLU A 257 -9.46 -16.08 -4.26
N ASP A 258 -10.57 -15.93 -4.97
CA ASP A 258 -11.15 -14.66 -5.34
C ASP A 258 -12.58 -14.55 -4.80
N LEU A 259 -12.73 -13.82 -3.68
CA LEU A 259 -14.02 -13.62 -3.01
C LEU A 259 -15.07 -12.94 -3.90
N ASN A 260 -14.64 -12.30 -4.99
CA ASN A 260 -15.57 -11.67 -5.93
C ASN A 260 -16.35 -12.70 -6.77
N LEU A 261 -15.94 -13.98 -6.78
CA LEU A 261 -16.69 -15.06 -7.42
C LEU A 261 -18.04 -15.34 -6.76
N GLU A 262 -18.13 -15.11 -5.44
CA GLU A 262 -19.28 -15.45 -4.61
C GLU A 262 -20.13 -14.21 -4.26
N ASP A 263 -19.66 -13.00 -4.61
CA ASP A 263 -20.36 -11.74 -4.31
C ASP A 263 -21.38 -11.41 -5.40
N GLU A 264 -22.66 -11.59 -5.09
CA GLU A 264 -23.78 -11.35 -6.03
C GLU A 264 -23.91 -9.91 -6.51
N PHE A 265 -23.21 -8.95 -5.88
CA PHE A 265 -23.20 -7.55 -6.27
C PHE A 265 -21.99 -7.17 -7.11
N VAL A 266 -21.14 -8.13 -7.53
CA VAL A 266 -19.95 -7.88 -8.35
C VAL A 266 -20.08 -8.54 -9.71
N ASP A 267 -20.06 -7.71 -10.76
CA ASP A 267 -19.94 -8.18 -12.15
C ASP A 267 -18.48 -8.20 -12.57
N VAL A 268 -18.05 -9.28 -13.24
CA VAL A 268 -16.68 -9.42 -13.75
C VAL A 268 -16.64 -9.48 -15.27
N TYR A 269 -15.85 -8.58 -15.88
CA TYR A 269 -15.80 -8.38 -17.32
C TYR A 269 -14.38 -8.03 -17.80
N CYS A 270 -14.20 -8.07 -19.12
CA CYS A 270 -12.95 -7.77 -19.81
C CYS A 270 -12.93 -6.35 -20.37
N ALA A 271 -11.74 -5.85 -20.71
CA ALA A 271 -11.60 -4.47 -21.19
C ALA A 271 -12.42 -4.16 -22.46
N ASP A 272 -12.62 -5.17 -23.31
CA ASP A 272 -13.45 -5.09 -24.52
C ASP A 272 -14.97 -5.13 -24.23
N GLY A 273 -15.37 -5.17 -22.95
CA GLY A 273 -16.75 -5.34 -22.50
C GLY A 273 -17.25 -6.78 -22.58
N GLY A 274 -16.40 -7.73 -23.00
CA GLY A 274 -16.73 -9.15 -23.02
C GLY A 274 -16.76 -9.78 -21.62
N GLU A 275 -17.34 -10.98 -21.53
CA GLU A 275 -17.35 -11.75 -20.28
C GLU A 275 -15.95 -12.25 -19.92
N ALA A 276 -15.57 -12.08 -18.65
CA ALA A 276 -14.38 -12.71 -18.11
C ALA A 276 -14.64 -14.21 -17.90
N THR A 277 -13.66 -15.05 -18.25
CA THR A 277 -13.77 -16.50 -18.10
C THR A 277 -13.05 -16.95 -16.83
N LEU A 278 -13.76 -17.64 -15.93
CA LEU A 278 -13.16 -18.31 -14.79
C LEU A 278 -12.26 -19.46 -15.25
N ARG A 279 -11.01 -19.48 -14.76
CA ARG A 279 -10.04 -20.54 -14.97
C ARG A 279 -9.77 -21.22 -13.63
N GLN A 280 -9.54 -22.52 -13.70
CA GLN A 280 -9.15 -23.34 -12.56
C GLN A 280 -7.90 -24.14 -12.94
N ASP A 281 -6.84 -24.04 -12.14
CA ASP A 281 -5.64 -24.87 -12.25
C ASP A 281 -5.04 -25.11 -10.85
N LYS A 282 -4.73 -26.37 -10.53
CA LYS A 282 -4.08 -26.77 -9.27
C LYS A 282 -4.73 -26.18 -8.01
N GLY A 283 -6.07 -26.14 -7.98
CA GLY A 283 -6.83 -25.62 -6.85
C GLY A 283 -6.75 -24.10 -6.67
N ARG A 284 -6.36 -23.36 -7.71
CA ARG A 284 -6.50 -21.91 -7.78
C ARG A 284 -7.57 -21.57 -8.80
N GLU A 285 -8.42 -20.61 -8.45
CA GLU A 285 -9.44 -20.06 -9.33
C GLU A 285 -9.14 -18.59 -9.63
N TRP A 286 -9.27 -18.18 -10.89
CA TRP A 286 -9.07 -16.79 -11.28
C TRP A 286 -9.76 -16.45 -12.60
N PHE A 287 -10.18 -15.19 -12.75
CA PHE A 287 -10.70 -14.68 -14.00
C PHE A 287 -9.61 -14.42 -15.04
N THR A 288 -9.93 -14.68 -16.31
CA THR A 288 -9.08 -14.35 -17.46
C THR A 288 -9.87 -13.73 -18.59
N CYS A 289 -9.20 -12.89 -19.38
CA CYS A 289 -9.77 -12.30 -20.57
C CYS A 289 -9.13 -12.85 -21.85
N ARG A 290 -9.96 -13.06 -22.87
CA ARG A 290 -9.53 -13.64 -24.16
C ARG A 290 -8.52 -12.76 -24.89
N ASP A 291 -8.67 -11.45 -24.77
CA ASP A 291 -7.77 -10.44 -25.34
C ASP A 291 -6.45 -10.28 -24.57
N GLY A 292 -6.28 -11.03 -23.47
CA GLY A 292 -5.12 -10.95 -22.58
C GLY A 292 -5.16 -9.74 -21.63
N SER A 293 -6.27 -9.00 -21.57
CA SER A 293 -6.46 -7.95 -20.56
C SER A 293 -6.61 -8.53 -19.15
N ALA A 294 -6.40 -7.68 -18.14
CA ALA A 294 -6.71 -8.04 -16.76
C ALA A 294 -8.23 -7.93 -16.55
N PRO A 295 -8.87 -8.92 -15.90
CA PRO A 295 -10.30 -8.85 -15.57
C PRO A 295 -10.60 -7.66 -14.65
N ARG A 296 -11.78 -7.05 -14.86
CA ARG A 296 -12.31 -5.94 -14.05
C ARG A 296 -13.52 -6.43 -13.29
N GLY A 297 -13.60 -6.07 -12.01
CA GLY A 297 -14.81 -6.21 -11.21
C GLY A 297 -15.49 -4.86 -11.10
N ARG A 298 -16.83 -4.84 -11.15
CA ARG A 298 -17.66 -3.68 -10.83
C ARG A 298 -18.70 -4.06 -9.80
N ARG A 299 -18.77 -3.31 -8.72
CA ARG A 299 -19.81 -3.48 -7.70
C ARG A 299 -21.06 -2.65 -8.03
N ASP A 300 -22.24 -3.27 -7.98
CA ASP A 300 -23.52 -2.55 -7.89
C ASP A 300 -23.77 -2.11 -6.44
N VAL A 301 -23.27 -0.91 -6.13
CA VAL A 301 -23.40 -0.32 -4.80
C VAL A 301 -24.86 -0.05 -4.44
N ALA A 302 -25.70 0.32 -5.40
CA ALA A 302 -27.10 0.63 -5.15
C ALA A 302 -27.89 -0.63 -4.76
N ALA A 303 -27.71 -1.72 -5.51
CA ALA A 303 -28.32 -3.01 -5.20
C ALA A 303 -27.83 -3.55 -3.85
N GLY A 304 -26.51 -3.50 -3.60
CA GLY A 304 -25.92 -3.97 -2.34
C GLY A 304 -26.37 -3.18 -1.10
N LEU A 305 -26.56 -1.86 -1.22
CA LEU A 305 -27.14 -1.07 -0.12
C LEU A 305 -28.61 -1.41 0.11
N LYS A 306 -29.38 -1.61 -0.96
CA LYS A 306 -30.80 -1.96 -0.87
C LYS A 306 -31.02 -3.32 -0.20
N SER A 307 -30.11 -4.27 -0.39
CA SER A 307 -30.15 -5.59 0.27
C SER A 307 -29.60 -5.58 1.69
N GLY A 308 -28.94 -4.49 2.12
CA GLY A 308 -28.25 -4.42 3.41
C GLY A 308 -26.94 -5.22 3.44
N HIS A 309 -26.28 -5.40 2.29
CA HIS A 309 -25.03 -6.16 2.17
C HIS A 309 -23.90 -5.52 2.99
N PRO A 310 -23.30 -6.24 3.98
CA PRO A 310 -22.33 -5.65 4.92
C PRO A 310 -21.08 -5.06 4.27
N TYR A 311 -20.51 -5.73 3.27
CA TYR A 311 -19.34 -5.22 2.58
C TYR A 311 -19.66 -3.94 1.81
N THR A 312 -20.82 -3.89 1.14
CA THR A 312 -21.25 -2.71 0.39
C THR A 312 -21.46 -1.51 1.31
N GLN A 313 -22.01 -1.73 2.51
CA GLN A 313 -22.10 -0.69 3.54
C GLN A 313 -20.70 -0.18 3.93
N SER A 314 -19.73 -1.07 4.11
CA SER A 314 -18.34 -0.73 4.47
C SER A 314 -17.61 0.07 3.38
N VAL A 315 -17.88 -0.25 2.11
CA VAL A 315 -17.43 0.54 0.95
C VAL A 315 -17.99 1.96 1.04
N CYS A 316 -19.29 2.11 1.30
CA CYS A 316 -19.93 3.41 1.46
C CYS A 316 -19.37 4.21 2.64
N ASP A 317 -19.16 3.57 3.80
CA ASP A 317 -18.59 4.22 4.98
C ASP A 317 -17.17 4.73 4.70
N SER A 318 -16.36 3.94 3.98
CA SER A 318 -15.01 4.34 3.55
C SER A 318 -15.03 5.55 2.62
N ARG A 319 -15.94 5.55 1.63
CA ARG A 319 -16.13 6.67 0.70
C ARG A 319 -16.57 7.92 1.45
N GLN A 320 -17.52 7.79 2.38
CA GLN A 320 -17.99 8.90 3.19
C GLN A 320 -16.88 9.48 4.08
N ALA A 321 -16.04 8.62 4.65
CA ALA A 321 -14.89 9.02 5.45
C ALA A 321 -13.84 9.76 4.60
N LEU A 322 -13.54 9.28 3.39
CA LEU A 322 -12.66 9.99 2.45
C LEU A 322 -13.25 11.34 2.02
N TRP A 323 -14.51 11.36 1.58
CA TRP A 323 -15.22 12.56 1.15
C TRP A 323 -15.21 13.66 2.22
N SER A 324 -15.46 13.29 3.47
CA SER A 324 -15.45 14.21 4.62
C SER A 324 -14.05 14.79 4.89
N ASN A 325 -13.01 14.10 4.44
CA ASN A 325 -11.61 14.50 4.55
C ASN A 325 -10.99 15.07 3.26
N MET A 326 -11.81 15.31 2.23
CA MET A 326 -11.40 16.00 1.01
C MET A 326 -11.68 17.50 1.06
N THR A 327 -10.89 18.28 0.32
CA THR A 327 -11.19 19.69 -0.01
C THR A 327 -12.44 19.78 -0.88
N HIS A 328 -13.05 20.96 -0.99
CA HIS A 328 -14.16 21.17 -1.94
C HIS A 328 -13.76 20.87 -3.38
N ARG A 329 -12.50 21.13 -3.75
CA ARG A 329 -12.00 20.89 -5.11
C ARG A 329 -11.85 19.39 -5.42
N ALA A 330 -11.52 18.58 -4.41
CA ALA A 330 -11.30 17.15 -4.57
C ALA A 330 -12.57 16.29 -4.55
N ARG A 331 -13.70 16.86 -4.12
CA ARG A 331 -15.03 16.25 -4.10
C ARG A 331 -15.69 16.36 -5.46
#